data_AF-A0A6L7S8B4-F1
#
_entry.id   AF-A0A6L7S8B4-F1
#
_cell.length_a   1.000
_cell.length_b   1.000
_cell.length_c   1.000
_cell.angle_alpha   90.00
_cell.angle_beta   90.00
_cell.angle_gamma   90.00
#
_symmetry.space_group_name_H-M   'P 1'
#
loop_
_entity.id
_entity.type
_entity.pdbx_description
1 polymer ?
#
loop_
_entity_poly.entity_id
_entity_poly.type
_entity_poly.pdbx_seq_one_letter_code
_entity_poly.pdbx_strand_id
1 'polypeptide(L)'
;MAITSANQLELLQTAEAVAREKMIDPALVVEAMEESLARAAKSRYGTEMDIRVSIDRKTGKATFTRVRTVVDPEAEEIENYQAQ
;
A
#
# COMPACT_ATOMS: atom_id res chain seq x y z
N MET A 1 7.81 19.92 -2.42
CA MET A 1 6.46 19.67 -2.98
C MET A 1 5.62 19.00 -1.92
N ALA A 2 4.79 19.78 -1.21
CA ALA A 2 3.81 19.22 -0.29
C ALA A 2 2.61 18.79 -1.12
N ILE A 3 2.44 17.47 -1.29
CA ILE A 3 1.13 16.92 -1.65
C ILE A 3 0.20 17.34 -0.53
N THR A 4 -0.68 18.27 -0.86
CA THR A 4 -1.71 18.87 -0.01
C THR A 4 -2.31 17.79 0.87
N SER A 5 -2.20 17.99 2.17
CA SER A 5 -2.86 17.22 3.21
C SER A 5 -4.37 17.37 3.07
N ALA A 6 -4.98 16.68 2.10
CA ALA A 6 -6.34 16.22 2.29
C ALA A 6 -6.31 15.44 3.59
N ASN A 7 -7.15 15.85 4.55
CA ASN A 7 -7.29 15.15 5.80
C ASN A 7 -7.52 13.67 5.46
N GLN A 8 -6.63 12.77 5.91
CA GLN A 8 -6.60 11.38 5.44
C GLN A 8 -7.94 10.66 5.68
N LEU A 9 -8.64 11.12 6.72
CA LEU A 9 -10.00 10.74 7.05
C LEU A 9 -11.04 11.20 6.01
N GLU A 10 -10.94 12.42 5.48
CA GLU A 10 -11.87 12.95 4.46
C GLU A 10 -11.73 12.20 3.14
N LEU A 11 -10.51 11.84 2.76
CA LEU A 11 -10.27 11.03 1.56
C LEU A 11 -10.95 9.66 1.69
N LEU A 12 -10.78 9.00 2.84
CA LEU A 12 -11.43 7.73 3.13
C LEU A 12 -12.96 7.87 3.10
N GLN A 13 -13.52 8.87 3.76
CA GLN A 13 -14.96 9.12 3.78
C GLN A 13 -15.54 9.38 2.39
N THR A 14 -14.81 10.13 1.56
CA THR A 14 -15.21 10.40 0.17
C THR A 14 -15.19 9.10 -0.64
N ALA A 15 -14.13 8.29 -0.50
CA ALA A 15 -14.03 7.01 -1.18
C ALA A 15 -15.18 6.07 -0.78
N GLU A 16 -15.54 6.01 0.51
CA GLU A 16 -16.69 5.23 0.98
C GLU A 16 -18.03 5.75 0.47
N ALA A 17 -18.21 7.08 0.40
CA ALA A 17 -19.42 7.67 -0.14
C ALA A 17 -19.61 7.29 -1.62
N VAL A 18 -18.54 7.38 -2.41
CA VAL A 18 -18.53 6.95 -3.82
C VAL A 18 -18.76 5.45 -3.94
N ALA A 19 -18.16 4.63 -3.06
CA ALA A 19 -18.38 3.18 -3.03
C ALA A 19 -19.87 2.85 -2.86
N ARG A 20 -20.53 3.49 -1.88
CA ARG A 20 -21.97 3.32 -1.63
C ARG A 20 -22.82 3.80 -2.81
N GLU A 21 -22.47 4.92 -3.43
CA GLU A 21 -23.18 5.43 -4.61
C GLU A 21 -23.10 4.47 -5.80
N LYS A 22 -21.95 3.83 -6.00
CA LYS A 22 -21.73 2.88 -7.09
C LYS A 22 -22.11 1.44 -6.74
N MET A 23 -22.69 1.19 -5.57
CA MET A 23 -23.02 -0.16 -5.07
C MET A 23 -21.79 -1.09 -5.04
N ILE A 24 -20.64 -0.55 -4.67
CA ILE A 24 -19.39 -1.28 -4.48
C ILE A 24 -19.16 -1.43 -2.98
N ASP A 25 -18.64 -2.59 -2.55
CA ASP A 25 -18.22 -2.79 -1.17
C ASP A 25 -17.11 -1.77 -0.80
N PRO A 26 -17.31 -0.93 0.23
CA PRO A 26 -16.27 -0.03 0.71
C PRO A 26 -14.96 -0.74 1.06
N ALA A 27 -15.01 -1.99 1.51
CA ALA A 27 -13.82 -2.79 1.79
C ALA A 27 -12.95 -2.97 0.53
N LEU A 28 -13.59 -3.27 -0.61
CA LEU A 28 -12.91 -3.46 -1.89
C LEU A 28 -12.24 -2.17 -2.38
N VAL A 29 -12.87 -1.02 -2.15
CA VAL A 29 -12.30 0.29 -2.50
C VAL A 29 -11.05 0.57 -1.67
N VAL A 30 -11.09 0.29 -0.37
CA VAL A 30 -9.93 0.46 0.51
C VAL A 30 -8.78 -0.47 0.09
N GLU A 31 -9.06 -1.74 -0.22
CA GLU A 31 -8.05 -2.68 -0.73
C GLU A 31 -7.42 -2.18 -2.04
N ALA A 32 -8.23 -1.68 -2.98
CA ALA A 32 -7.73 -1.11 -4.23
C ALA A 32 -6.87 0.14 -3.99
N MET A 33 -7.21 0.96 -3.00
CA MET A 33 -6.41 2.11 -2.58
C MET A 33 -5.06 1.66 -1.98
N GLU A 34 -5.06 0.64 -1.12
CA GLU A 34 -3.84 0.06 -0.54
C GLU A 34 -2.92 -0.49 -1.62
N GLU A 35 -3.45 -1.24 -2.59
CA GLU A 35 -2.68 -1.77 -3.72
C GLU A 35 -2.09 -0.65 -4.58
N SER A 36 -2.90 0.37 -4.89
CA SER A 36 -2.46 1.54 -5.65
C SER A 36 -1.33 2.29 -4.95
N LEU A 37 -1.43 2.46 -3.63
CA LEU A 37 -0.39 3.08 -2.80
C LEU A 37 0.86 2.22 -2.71
N ALA A 38 0.73 0.89 -2.60
CA ALA A 38 1.86 -0.03 -2.61
C ALA A 38 2.61 0.05 -3.94
N ARG A 39 1.88 0.07 -5.06
CA ARG A 39 2.45 0.23 -6.40
C ARG A 39 3.16 1.59 -6.57
N ALA A 40 2.56 2.67 -6.08
CA ALA A 40 3.19 3.98 -6.08
C ALA A 40 4.47 4.02 -5.23
N ALA A 41 4.46 3.34 -4.07
CA ALA A 41 5.64 3.21 -3.22
C ALA A 41 6.75 2.39 -3.90
N LYS A 42 6.43 1.26 -4.53
CA LYS A 42 7.39 0.47 -5.32
C LYS A 42 8.01 1.28 -6.46
N SER A 43 7.20 2.06 -7.17
CA SER A 43 7.68 2.98 -8.21
C SER A 43 8.68 4.02 -7.66
N ARG A 44 8.45 4.52 -6.44
CA ARG A 44 9.31 5.53 -5.82
C ARG A 44 10.58 4.98 -5.18
N TYR A 45 10.53 3.79 -4.59
CA TYR A 45 11.61 3.25 -3.75
C TYR A 45 12.34 2.05 -4.37
N GLY A 46 11.79 1.44 -5.41
CA GLY A 46 12.36 0.28 -6.11
C GLY A 46 11.32 -0.81 -6.33
N THR A 47 11.23 -1.32 -7.56
CA THR A 47 10.25 -2.35 -7.97
C THR A 47 10.44 -3.67 -7.25
N GLU A 48 11.69 -3.98 -6.88
CA GLU A 48 12.10 -5.20 -6.19
C GLU A 48 11.74 -5.21 -4.70
N MET A 49 11.34 -4.06 -4.14
CA MET A 49 11.00 -3.98 -2.72
C MET A 49 9.58 -4.51 -2.47
N ASP A 50 9.42 -5.49 -1.58
CA ASP A 50 8.11 -5.87 -1.07
C ASP A 50 7.63 -4.82 -0.05
N ILE A 51 6.78 -3.91 -0.52
CA ILE A 51 6.15 -2.86 0.27
C ILE A 51 4.67 -3.18 0.40
N ARG A 52 4.23 -3.36 1.65
CA ARG A 52 2.82 -3.54 2.02
C ARG A 52 2.28 -2.25 2.61
N VAL A 53 1.06 -1.92 2.21
CA VAL A 53 0.34 -0.74 2.68
C VAL A 53 -0.93 -1.20 3.40
N SER A 54 -1.23 -0.57 4.54
CA SER A 54 -2.49 -0.78 5.23
C SER A 54 -3.07 0.57 5.66
N ILE A 55 -4.36 0.75 5.45
CA ILE A 55 -5.14 1.93 5.84
C ILE A 55 -6.01 1.59 7.05
N ASP A 56 -5.85 2.34 8.13
CA ASP A 56 -6.77 2.27 9.26
C ASP A 56 -8.13 2.87 8.86
N ARG A 57 -9.18 2.05 8.86
CA ARG A 57 -10.55 2.45 8.45
C ARG A 57 -11.22 3.44 9.41
N LYS A 58 -10.68 3.65 10.62
CA LYS A 58 -11.22 4.60 11.60
C LYS A 58 -10.53 5.96 11.50
N THR A 59 -9.22 5.96 11.26
CA THR A 59 -8.43 7.21 11.26
C THR A 59 -8.00 7.67 9.86
N GLY A 60 -8.17 6.83 8.83
CA GLY A 60 -7.67 7.06 7.47
C GLY A 60 -6.15 6.97 7.34
N LYS A 61 -5.42 6.59 8.40
CA LYS A 61 -3.96 6.64 8.41
C LYS A 61 -3.39 5.47 7.61
N ALA A 62 -2.63 5.78 6.57
CA ALA A 62 -1.89 4.78 5.80
C ALA A 62 -0.53 4.48 6.44
N THR A 63 -0.21 3.21 6.62
CA THR A 63 1.07 2.71 7.13
C THR A 63 1.77 1.91 6.03
N PHE A 64 3.05 2.19 5.82
CA PHE A 64 3.89 1.55 4.80
C PHE A 64 4.93 0.69 5.49
N THR A 65 4.94 -0.60 5.18
CA THR A 65 5.89 -1.55 5.76
C THR A 65 6.65 -2.24 4.64
N ARG A 66 7.98 -2.13 4.67
CA ARG A 66 8.84 -2.96 3.81
C ARG A 66 9.06 -4.30 4.50
N VAL A 67 8.70 -5.39 3.84
CA VAL A 67 8.93 -6.75 4.33
C VAL A 67 10.01 -7.44 3.50
N ARG A 68 10.63 -8.46 4.09
CA ARG A 68 11.58 -9.34 3.40
C ARG A 68 11.26 -10.77 3.79
N THR A 69 11.27 -11.66 2.81
CA THR A 69 11.14 -13.09 3.06
C THR A 69 12.47 -13.61 3.60
N VAL A 70 12.45 -14.22 4.78
CA VAL A 70 13.61 -14.94 5.31
C VAL A 70 13.54 -16.35 4.74
N VAL A 71 14.52 -16.71 3.93
CA VAL A 71 14.67 -18.06 3.39
C VAL A 71 15.80 -18.78 4.14
N ASP A 72 15.65 -20.09 4.29
CA ASP A 72 16.71 -20.94 4.85
C ASP A 72 17.87 -21.01 3.83
N PRO A 73 19.13 -20.74 4.24
CA PRO A 73 20.28 -20.77 3.33
C PRO A 73 20.46 -22.10 2.58
N GLU A 74 19.88 -23.20 3.07
CA GLU A 74 19.99 -24.52 2.43
C GLU A 74 18.88 -24.82 1.42
N ALA A 75 17.82 -24.01 1.35
CA ALA A 75 16.62 -24.33 0.56
C ALA A 75 16.60 -23.74 -0.86
N GLU A 76 17.38 -22.70 -1.17
CA GLU A 76 17.30 -22.07 -2.49
C GLU A 76 18.51 -21.16 -2.78
N GLU A 77 19.31 -21.49 -3.80
CA GLU A 77 20.29 -20.57 -4.43
C GLU A 77 19.54 -19.43 -5.12
N ILE A 78 19.01 -18.48 -4.33
CA ILE A 78 18.38 -17.27 -4.88
C ILE A 78 19.50 -16.26 -5.12
N GLU A 79 19.65 -15.89 -6.40
CA GLU A 79 20.50 -14.81 -6.87
C GLU A 79 20.23 -13.53 -6.09
N ASN A 80 21.03 -13.31 -5.04
CA ASN A 80 21.15 -12.00 -4.41
C ASN A 80 21.88 -11.08 -5.40
N TYR A 81 21.13 -10.57 -6.39
CA TYR A 81 21.60 -9.48 -7.23
C TYR A 81 21.56 -8.18 -6.43
N GLN A 82 22.63 -8.03 -5.64
CA GLN A 82 23.42 -6.82 -5.44
C GLN A 82 22.65 -5.50 -5.43
N ALA A 83 22.50 -4.92 -4.23
CA ALA A 83 22.55 -3.48 -4.08
C ALA A 83 23.96 -3.10 -3.57
N GLN A 84 24.84 -2.72 -4.49
CA GLN A 84 25.93 -1.77 -4.20
C GLN A 84 25.38 -0.35 -4.28
#